data_AF-A0A3N5USI5-F1
#
_entry.id   AF-A0A3N5USI5-F1
#
_cell.length_a   1.000
_cell.length_b   1.000
_cell.length_c   1.000
_cell.angle_alpha   90.00
_cell.angle_beta   90.00
_cell.angle_gamma   90.00
#
_symmetry.space_group_name_H-M   'P 1'
#
loop_
_entity.id
_entity.type
_entity.pdbx_description
1 polymer ?
#
loop_
_entity_poly.entity_id
_entity_poly.type
_entity_poly.pdbx_seq_one_letter_code
_entity_poly.pdbx_strand_id
1 'polypeptide(L)'
;MAEPSARKKSILMACLISLVTVLLIASLDQSDFFKTYELKSMDLFQRFHSPLENPQVLMVEVNQQDLTALSEKGIQWPWPRQIYAPLIEFCAGAGSKGIVFDILFSEPSSYGKEDDLTLAEAIREAGSVFLPMSLSSKSSASRRYLPCPVSGYGARNRCPRSGKQGRLFSRRLSSSQESGDWET
;
A
#
# COMPACT_ATOMS: atom_id res chain seq x y z
N MET A 1 59.18 -9.64 -44.47
CA MET A 1 58.23 -9.25 -43.42
C MET A 1 58.04 -7.74 -43.50
N ALA A 2 56.86 -7.27 -43.89
CA ALA A 2 56.62 -5.83 -44.06
C ALA A 2 56.38 -5.18 -42.69
N GLU A 3 57.25 -4.23 -42.30
CA GLU A 3 57.08 -3.42 -41.10
C GLU A 3 55.75 -2.65 -41.19
N PRO A 4 54.86 -2.77 -40.20
CA PRO A 4 53.59 -2.05 -40.22
C PRO A 4 53.85 -0.53 -40.12
N SER A 5 53.18 0.25 -40.97
CA SER A 5 53.32 1.70 -40.98
C SER A 5 52.88 2.32 -39.64
N ALA A 6 53.47 3.46 -39.26
CA ALA A 6 53.26 4.11 -37.96
C ALA A 6 51.77 4.26 -37.57
N ARG A 7 50.89 4.54 -38.55
CA ARG A 7 49.44 4.62 -38.33
C ARG A 7 48.80 3.30 -37.91
N LYS A 8 49.23 2.16 -38.48
CA LYS A 8 48.71 0.84 -38.11
C LYS A 8 49.12 0.45 -36.69
N LYS A 9 50.36 0.79 -36.28
CA LYS A 9 50.85 0.57 -34.90
C LYS A 9 50.02 1.36 -33.88
N SER A 10 49.69 2.62 -34.16
CA SER A 10 48.83 3.44 -33.27
C SER A 10 47.41 2.90 -33.13
N ILE A 11 46.80 2.43 -34.23
CA ILE A 11 45.45 1.84 -34.19
C ILE A 11 45.45 0.54 -33.37
N LEU A 12 46.44 -0.33 -33.58
CA LEU A 12 46.58 -1.57 -32.81
C LEU A 12 46.75 -1.30 -31.31
N MET A 13 47.56 -0.30 -30.94
CA MET A 13 47.75 0.08 -29.54
C MET A 13 46.44 0.61 -28.93
N ALA A 14 45.69 1.44 -29.64
CA ALA A 14 44.40 1.96 -29.16
C ALA A 14 43.38 0.83 -28.93
N CYS A 15 43.27 -0.12 -29.87
CA CYS A 15 42.41 -1.31 -29.71
C CYS A 15 42.83 -2.14 -28.50
N LEU A 16 44.14 -2.36 -28.31
CA LEU A 16 44.64 -3.16 -27.19
C LEU A 16 44.35 -2.49 -25.85
N ILE A 17 44.55 -1.17 -25.74
CA ILE A 17 44.18 -0.41 -24.53
C ILE A 17 42.68 -0.52 -24.26
N SER A 18 41.83 -0.31 -25.27
CA SER A 18 40.38 -0.43 -25.11
C SER A 18 39.95 -1.83 -24.66
N LEU A 19 40.57 -2.88 -25.20
CA LEU A 19 40.28 -4.26 -24.84
C LEU A 19 40.67 -4.54 -23.39
N VAL A 20 41.84 -4.08 -22.97
CA VAL A 20 42.30 -4.21 -21.58
C VAL A 20 41.38 -3.46 -20.62
N THR A 21 40.98 -2.24 -20.96
CA THR A 21 40.04 -1.46 -20.14
C THR A 21 38.69 -2.16 -19.99
N VAL A 22 38.13 -2.69 -21.08
CA VAL A 22 36.85 -3.43 -21.04
C VAL A 22 36.97 -4.69 -20.20
N LEU A 23 38.05 -5.47 -20.36
CA LEU A 23 38.29 -6.67 -19.57
C LEU A 23 38.46 -6.37 -18.07
N LEU A 24 39.15 -5.28 -17.73
CA LEU A 24 39.31 -4.84 -16.35
C LEU A 24 37.96 -4.45 -15.73
N ILE A 25 37.14 -3.67 -16.44
CA ILE A 25 35.80 -3.29 -15.97
C ILE A 25 34.92 -4.52 -15.79
N ALA A 26 34.89 -5.44 -16.76
CA ALA A 26 34.11 -6.67 -16.67
C ALA A 26 34.57 -7.60 -15.53
N SER A 27 35.87 -7.61 -15.23
CA SER A 27 36.41 -8.36 -14.08
C SER A 27 36.03 -7.72 -12.74
N LEU A 28 35.96 -6.39 -12.67
CA LEU A 28 35.55 -5.67 -11.46
C LEU A 28 34.05 -5.80 -11.21
N ASP A 29 33.23 -5.79 -12.27
CA ASP A 29 31.78 -5.98 -12.18
C ASP A 29 31.41 -7.36 -11.61
N GLN A 30 32.15 -8.42 -11.99
CA GLN A 30 31.96 -9.77 -11.44
C GLN A 30 32.34 -9.90 -9.95
N SER A 31 33.09 -8.95 -9.40
CA SER A 31 33.63 -9.07 -8.04
C SER A 31 32.70 -8.52 -6.95
N ASP A 32 31.53 -7.97 -7.30
CA ASP A 32 30.57 -7.30 -6.40
C ASP A 32 31.21 -6.23 -5.46
N PHE A 33 32.46 -5.85 -5.72
CA PHE A 33 33.27 -5.05 -4.82
C PHE A 33 32.65 -3.66 -4.66
N PHE A 34 32.31 -3.02 -5.78
CA PHE A 34 31.67 -1.70 -5.78
C PHE A 34 30.23 -1.75 -5.26
N LYS A 35 29.51 -2.85 -5.50
CA LYS A 35 28.12 -3.04 -5.06
C LYS A 35 28.00 -2.99 -3.53
N THR A 36 28.93 -3.60 -2.81
CA THR A 36 28.91 -3.57 -1.34
C THR A 36 29.13 -2.15 -0.81
N TYR A 37 30.03 -1.37 -1.42
CA TYR A 37 30.25 0.03 -1.03
C TYR A 37 29.08 0.92 -1.43
N GLU A 38 28.49 0.68 -2.59
CA GLU A 38 27.29 1.37 -3.05
C GLU A 38 26.15 1.17 -2.05
N LEU A 39 25.81 -0.08 -1.72
CA LEU A 39 24.75 -0.41 -0.76
C LEU A 39 25.01 0.23 0.61
N LYS A 40 26.23 0.12 1.13
CA LYS A 40 26.60 0.76 2.41
C LYS A 40 26.50 2.29 2.35
N SER A 41 26.88 2.89 1.22
CA SER A 41 26.78 4.34 1.04
C SER A 41 25.32 4.80 0.98
N MET A 42 24.43 4.00 0.36
CA MET A 42 23.00 4.23 0.35
C MET A 42 22.38 4.09 1.75
N ASP A 43 22.72 3.04 2.49
CA ASP A 43 22.26 2.85 3.87
C ASP A 43 22.68 4.03 4.75
N LEU A 44 23.91 4.49 4.59
CA LEU A 44 24.44 5.64 5.33
C LEU A 44 23.72 6.94 4.94
N PHE A 45 23.51 7.15 3.63
CA PHE A 45 22.77 8.30 3.13
C PHE A 45 21.34 8.33 3.67
N GLN A 46 20.65 7.19 3.66
CA GLN A 46 19.30 7.05 4.23
C GLN A 46 19.29 7.32 5.74
N ARG A 47 20.27 6.83 6.51
CA ARG A 47 20.36 7.12 7.95
C ARG A 47 20.53 8.61 8.24
N PHE A 48 21.30 9.33 7.42
CA PHE A 48 21.51 10.76 7.61
C PHE A 48 20.39 11.64 7.05
N HIS A 49 19.67 11.16 6.01
CA HIS A 49 18.59 11.90 5.37
C HIS A 49 17.19 11.42 5.75
N SER A 50 17.06 10.43 6.65
CA SER A 50 15.75 9.99 7.11
C SER A 50 15.08 11.17 7.82
N PRO A 51 13.95 11.69 7.31
CA PRO A 51 13.25 12.78 7.98
C PRO A 51 12.90 12.34 9.40
N LEU A 52 13.01 13.27 10.34
CA LEU A 52 12.61 13.07 11.74
C LEU A 52 11.18 12.54 11.78
N GLU A 53 10.92 11.57 12.66
CA GLU A 53 9.58 11.03 12.90
C GLU A 53 8.58 12.17 13.09
N ASN A 54 7.60 12.26 12.19
CA ASN A 54 6.55 13.26 12.30
C ASN A 54 5.49 12.70 13.25
N PRO A 55 5.28 13.29 14.45
CA PRO A 55 4.32 12.78 15.43
C PRO A 55 2.86 12.85 14.94
N GLN A 56 2.60 13.51 13.81
CA GLN A 56 1.28 13.58 13.18
C GLN A 56 1.00 12.42 12.21
N VAL A 57 1.99 11.57 11.93
CA VAL A 57 1.87 10.42 11.04
C VAL A 57 2.08 9.15 11.85
N LEU A 58 1.03 8.33 11.94
CA LEU A 58 1.10 7.00 12.52
C LEU A 58 1.29 5.98 11.40
N MET A 59 2.39 5.24 11.43
CA MET A 59 2.65 4.13 10.52
C MET A 59 2.37 2.81 11.25
N VAL A 60 1.48 2.00 10.67
CA VAL A 60 1.18 0.65 11.17
C VAL A 60 1.79 -0.34 10.18
N GLU A 61 2.86 -0.98 10.60
CA GLU A 61 3.59 -1.95 9.80
C GLU A 61 3.07 -3.37 10.04
N VAL A 62 3.15 -4.21 9.03
CA VAL A 62 2.97 -5.66 9.15
C VAL A 62 4.36 -6.28 9.06
N ASN A 63 4.87 -6.75 10.19
CA ASN A 63 6.21 -7.32 10.29
C ASN A 63 6.17 -8.85 10.37
N GLN A 64 7.33 -9.48 10.21
CA GLN A 64 7.45 -10.95 10.25
C GLN A 64 6.90 -11.56 11.56
N GLN A 65 7.01 -10.84 12.67
CA GLN A 65 6.47 -11.26 13.96
C GLN A 65 4.93 -11.33 13.94
N ASP A 66 4.26 -10.35 13.32
CA ASP A 66 2.80 -10.33 13.20
C ASP A 66 2.30 -11.46 12.31
N LEU A 67 3.00 -11.71 11.20
CA LEU A 67 2.71 -12.81 10.28
C LEU A 67 2.82 -14.16 11.00
N THR A 68 3.90 -14.38 11.76
CA THR A 68 4.07 -15.62 12.53
C THR A 68 3.00 -15.74 13.61
N ALA A 69 2.72 -14.67 14.37
CA ALA A 69 1.75 -14.67 15.46
C ALA A 69 0.32 -14.97 14.99
N LEU A 70 -0.07 -14.51 13.79
CA LEU A 70 -1.37 -14.83 13.20
C LEU A 70 -1.38 -16.21 12.54
N SER A 71 -0.27 -16.64 11.93
CA SER A 71 -0.12 -17.98 11.38
C SER A 71 -0.27 -19.06 12.47
N GLU A 72 0.31 -18.86 13.66
CA GLU A 72 0.15 -19.74 14.82
C GLU A 72 -1.30 -19.84 15.29
N LYS A 73 -2.10 -18.79 15.05
CA LYS A 73 -3.55 -18.76 15.32
C LYS A 73 -4.38 -19.31 14.16
N GLY A 74 -3.75 -19.85 13.13
CA GLY A 74 -4.41 -20.42 11.95
C GLY A 74 -4.82 -19.40 10.89
N ILE A 75 -4.42 -18.13 11.03
CA ILE A 75 -4.71 -17.07 10.06
C ILE A 75 -3.49 -16.91 9.14
N GLN A 76 -3.62 -17.41 7.92
CA GLN A 76 -2.58 -17.31 6.91
C GLN A 76 -2.67 -15.98 6.15
N TRP A 77 -1.54 -15.52 5.64
CA TRP A 77 -1.50 -14.41 4.70
C TRP A 77 -2.00 -14.87 3.31
N PRO A 78 -2.77 -14.05 2.58
CA PRO A 78 -3.29 -12.72 2.93
C PRO A 78 -4.41 -12.80 3.97
N TRP A 79 -4.39 -11.90 4.96
CA TRP A 79 -5.36 -11.92 6.06
C TRP A 79 -6.80 -11.60 5.60
N PRO A 80 -7.82 -12.06 6.35
CA PRO A 80 -9.21 -11.66 6.11
C PRO A 80 -9.36 -10.15 6.30
N ARG A 81 -9.97 -9.48 5.32
CA ARG A 81 -10.11 -8.02 5.22
C ARG A 81 -10.89 -7.39 6.37
N GLN A 82 -11.77 -8.14 7.01
CA GLN A 82 -12.49 -7.72 8.22
C GLN A 82 -11.53 -7.38 9.37
N ILE A 83 -10.30 -7.92 9.40
CA ILE A 83 -9.32 -7.62 10.46
C ILE A 83 -8.91 -6.14 10.46
N TYR A 84 -9.06 -5.45 9.32
CA TYR A 84 -8.70 -4.05 9.19
C TYR A 84 -9.82 -3.09 9.62
N ALA A 85 -11.07 -3.56 9.78
CA ALA A 85 -12.19 -2.70 10.18
C ALA A 85 -11.99 -2.05 11.56
N PRO A 86 -11.60 -2.79 12.62
CA PRO A 86 -11.32 -2.18 13.93
C PRO A 86 -10.17 -1.16 13.89
N LEU A 87 -9.18 -1.36 13.02
CA LEU A 87 -8.08 -0.41 12.84
C LEU A 87 -8.58 0.91 12.23
N ILE A 88 -9.43 0.82 11.21
CA ILE A 88 -10.05 1.98 10.58
C ILE A 88 -10.92 2.74 11.59
N GLU A 89 -11.76 2.02 12.34
CA GLU A 89 -12.63 2.61 13.38
C GLU A 89 -11.83 3.32 14.46
N PHE A 90 -10.74 2.70 14.94
CA PHE A 90 -9.84 3.29 15.92
C PHE A 90 -9.19 4.57 15.39
N CYS A 91 -8.61 4.54 14.19
CA CYS A 91 -7.98 5.71 13.58
C CYS A 91 -8.98 6.83 13.27
N ALA A 92 -10.19 6.50 12.82
CA ALA A 92 -11.25 7.46 12.56
C ALA A 92 -11.75 8.10 13.87
N GLY A 93 -11.98 7.29 14.91
CA GLY A 93 -12.39 7.74 16.24
C GLY A 93 -11.34 8.63 16.92
N ALA A 94 -10.06 8.40 16.65
CA ALA A 94 -8.96 9.25 17.10
C ALA A 94 -8.83 10.58 16.33
N GLY A 95 -9.66 10.82 15.30
CA GLY A 95 -9.66 12.06 14.53
C GLY A 95 -8.59 12.13 13.43
N SER A 96 -8.18 10.98 12.88
CA SER A 96 -7.27 10.97 11.73
C SER A 96 -7.84 11.78 10.55
N LYS A 97 -6.95 12.54 9.88
CA LYS A 97 -7.32 13.32 8.68
C LYS A 97 -7.44 12.46 7.43
N GLY A 98 -6.78 11.30 7.45
CA GLY A 98 -6.75 10.34 6.36
C GLY A 98 -6.09 9.04 6.81
N ILE A 99 -6.59 7.93 6.31
CA ILE A 99 -6.08 6.58 6.56
C ILE A 99 -5.67 6.03 5.19
N VAL A 100 -4.41 5.63 5.03
CA VAL A 100 -3.88 5.14 3.76
C VAL A 100 -3.51 3.67 3.92
N PHE A 101 -4.02 2.84 3.02
CA PHE A 101 -3.58 1.44 2.94
C PHE A 101 -2.50 1.28 1.88
N ASP A 102 -1.43 0.56 2.24
CA ASP A 102 -0.42 0.07 1.28
C ASP A 102 -0.66 -1.41 0.93
N ILE A 103 -1.94 -1.76 0.72
CA ILE A 103 -2.35 -3.11 0.31
C ILE A 103 -3.33 -2.97 -0.85
N LEU A 104 -3.02 -3.63 -1.96
CA LEU A 104 -3.86 -3.64 -3.15
C LEU A 104 -4.94 -4.72 -3.06
N PHE A 105 -6.19 -4.32 -2.87
CA PHE A 105 -7.36 -5.21 -2.87
C PHE A 105 -7.95 -5.38 -4.28
N SER A 106 -7.19 -5.93 -5.22
CA SER A 106 -7.61 -6.06 -6.64
C SER A 106 -8.54 -7.24 -6.92
N GLU A 107 -8.52 -8.27 -6.09
CA GLU A 107 -9.31 -9.50 -6.24
C GLU A 107 -10.35 -9.61 -5.12
N PRO A 108 -11.39 -10.46 -5.21
CA PRO A 108 -12.28 -10.76 -4.08
C PRO A 108 -11.54 -11.42 -2.92
N SER A 109 -12.05 -11.31 -1.70
CA SER A 109 -11.45 -11.99 -0.54
C SER A 109 -11.56 -13.52 -0.65
N SER A 110 -10.48 -14.22 -0.27
CA SER A 110 -10.44 -15.68 -0.11
C SER A 110 -11.35 -16.19 1.01
N TYR A 111 -11.75 -15.30 1.93
CA TYR A 111 -12.55 -15.62 3.12
C TYR A 111 -14.06 -15.44 2.93
N GLY A 112 -14.49 -15.06 1.72
CA GLY A 112 -15.90 -14.86 1.39
C GLY A 112 -16.25 -13.40 1.14
N LYS A 113 -17.50 -13.17 0.73
CA LYS A 113 -17.97 -11.84 0.33
C LYS A 113 -18.25 -10.95 1.53
N GLU A 114 -18.63 -11.54 2.64
CA GLU A 114 -18.93 -10.87 3.91
C GLU A 114 -17.71 -10.12 4.45
N ASP A 115 -16.51 -10.68 4.23
CA ASP A 115 -15.22 -10.10 4.59
C ASP A 115 -14.96 -8.78 3.83
N ASP A 116 -15.21 -8.79 2.52
CA ASP A 116 -15.15 -7.59 1.66
C ASP A 116 -16.17 -6.53 2.06
N LEU A 117 -17.40 -6.95 2.38
CA LEU A 117 -18.48 -6.06 2.78
C LEU A 117 -18.18 -5.38 4.12
N THR A 118 -17.57 -6.10 5.06
CA THR A 118 -17.20 -5.59 6.37
C THR A 118 -16.14 -4.49 6.25
N LEU A 119 -15.09 -4.73 5.44
CA LEU A 119 -14.09 -3.71 5.15
C LEU A 119 -14.71 -2.50 4.42
N ALA A 120 -15.56 -2.74 3.42
CA ALA A 120 -16.21 -1.68 2.66
C ALA A 120 -17.11 -0.79 3.53
N GLU A 121 -17.79 -1.37 4.52
CA GLU A 121 -18.60 -0.61 5.48
C GLU A 121 -17.73 0.28 6.36
N ALA A 122 -16.67 -0.27 6.97
CA ALA A 122 -15.76 0.49 7.82
C ALA A 122 -15.11 1.66 7.04
N ILE A 123 -14.70 1.42 5.79
CA ILE A 123 -14.18 2.46 4.88
C ILE A 123 -15.22 3.57 4.66
N ARG A 124 -16.46 3.19 4.42
CA ARG A 124 -17.56 4.13 4.18
C ARG A 124 -17.87 4.98 5.41
N GLU A 125 -17.88 4.36 6.60
CA GLU A 125 -18.17 5.04 7.86
C GLU A 125 -17.05 6.01 8.27
N ALA A 126 -15.78 5.62 8.09
CA ALA A 126 -14.64 6.49 8.37
C ALA A 126 -14.55 7.69 7.41
N GLY A 127 -15.00 7.54 6.16
CA GLY A 127 -15.12 8.61 5.16
C GLY A 127 -13.81 9.25 4.68
N SER A 128 -12.67 8.82 5.22
CA SER A 128 -11.33 9.40 4.97
C SER A 128 -10.27 8.32 4.71
N VAL A 129 -10.65 7.23 4.05
CA VAL A 129 -9.74 6.13 3.70
C VAL A 129 -9.33 6.22 2.23
N PHE A 130 -8.04 6.05 1.97
CA PHE A 130 -7.42 6.04 0.65
C PHE A 130 -6.85 4.65 0.36
N LEU A 131 -7.22 4.10 -0.79
CA LEU A 131 -6.79 2.79 -1.26
C LEU A 131 -5.87 2.93 -2.48
N PRO A 132 -4.89 2.03 -2.66
CA PRO A 132 -4.05 2.04 -3.84
C PRO A 132 -4.84 1.58 -5.07
N MET A 133 -4.49 2.17 -6.21
CA MET A 133 -5.09 1.89 -7.51
C MET A 133 -4.00 1.39 -8.46
N SER A 134 -4.24 0.25 -9.10
CA SER A 134 -3.39 -0.22 -10.21
C SER A 134 -3.85 0.40 -11.53
N LEU A 135 -2.94 1.07 -12.24
CA LEU A 135 -3.17 1.62 -13.57
C LEU A 135 -2.61 0.67 -14.62
N SER A 136 -3.49 0.02 -15.39
CA SER A 136 -3.07 -0.87 -16.48
C SER A 136 -3.42 -0.26 -17.84
N SER A 137 -2.41 0.02 -18.65
CA SER A 137 -2.53 0.56 -20.01
C SER A 137 -2.86 -0.54 -21.03
N LYS A 138 -3.91 -1.33 -20.78
CA LYS A 138 -4.49 -2.21 -21.80
C LYS A 138 -5.82 -1.63 -22.26
N SER A 139 -5.80 -1.08 -23.47
CA SER A 139 -6.99 -0.69 -24.24
C SER A 139 -7.77 -1.94 -24.64
N SER A 140 -8.56 -2.47 -23.72
CA SER A 140 -9.64 -3.40 -24.04
C SER A 140 -10.82 -3.04 -23.17
N ALA A 141 -11.85 -2.48 -23.79
CA ALA A 141 -13.11 -2.16 -23.17
C ALA A 141 -13.72 -3.41 -22.50
N SER A 142 -13.59 -3.54 -21.18
CA SER A 142 -14.53 -4.35 -20.40
C SER A 142 -14.55 -3.93 -18.92
N ARG A 143 -15.79 -3.64 -18.48
CA ARG A 143 -16.29 -3.53 -17.11
C ARG A 143 -15.60 -2.51 -16.20
N ARG A 144 -16.05 -1.25 -16.34
CA ARG A 144 -15.91 -0.18 -15.35
C ARG A 144 -16.45 -0.63 -13.97
N TYR A 145 -15.57 -1.06 -13.08
CA TYR A 145 -15.75 -0.78 -11.66
C TYR A 145 -15.40 0.70 -11.49
N LEU A 146 -16.39 1.58 -11.58
CA LEU A 146 -16.19 2.96 -11.15
C LEU A 146 -16.10 2.92 -9.62
N PRO A 147 -14.94 3.21 -9.00
CA PRO A 147 -14.98 3.63 -7.61
C PRO A 147 -15.92 4.83 -7.55
N CYS A 148 -16.88 4.81 -6.62
CA CYS A 148 -17.68 5.98 -6.33
C CYS A 148 -16.72 7.17 -6.16
N PRO A 149 -16.91 8.28 -6.88
CA PRO A 149 -16.02 9.42 -6.75
C PRO A 149 -16.14 9.94 -5.32
N VAL A 150 -15.11 9.71 -4.51
CA VAL A 150 -14.94 10.42 -3.24
C VAL A 150 -14.47 11.83 -3.62
N SER A 151 -15.46 12.65 -3.96
CA SER A 151 -15.27 14.05 -4.29
C SER A 151 -14.82 14.79 -3.03
N GLY A 152 -13.52 15.09 -2.97
CA GLY A 152 -12.93 16.32 -2.46
C GLY A 152 -13.30 16.78 -1.05
N TYR A 153 -12.25 16.95 -0.23
CA TYR A 153 -12.18 17.83 0.94
C TYR A 153 -13.36 18.80 1.10
N GLY A 154 -14.16 18.59 2.16
CA GLY A 154 -15.03 19.62 2.71
C GLY A 154 -16.38 19.81 2.03
N ALA A 155 -17.20 18.76 1.94
CA ALA A 155 -18.65 18.94 1.85
C ALA A 155 -19.39 17.76 2.50
N ARG A 156 -20.13 18.03 3.58
CA ARG A 156 -21.10 17.08 4.16
C ARG A 156 -22.23 16.84 3.16
N ASN A 157 -22.03 15.91 2.24
CA ASN A 157 -23.06 15.59 1.26
C ASN A 157 -23.67 14.22 1.56
N ARG A 158 -24.82 14.31 2.23
CA ARG A 158 -25.84 13.25 2.33
C ARG A 158 -25.97 12.53 1.01
N CYS A 159 -25.81 11.21 1.05
CA CYS A 159 -26.21 10.33 -0.04
C CYS A 159 -27.73 10.52 -0.28
N PRO A 160 -28.22 10.62 -1.54
CA PRO A 160 -29.65 10.73 -1.79
C PRO A 160 -30.31 9.39 -1.42
N ARG A 161 -31.17 9.41 -0.39
CA ARG A 161 -32.12 8.32 -0.15
C ARG A 161 -33.01 8.19 -1.40
N SER A 162 -32.74 7.19 -2.22
CA SER A 162 -33.66 6.74 -3.26
C SER A 162 -34.93 6.23 -2.59
N GLY A 163 -35.94 7.08 -2.52
CA GLY A 163 -37.27 6.72 -2.10
C GLY A 163 -37.95 5.83 -3.14
N LYS A 164 -38.33 4.62 -2.74
CA LYS A 164 -39.64 4.10 -3.10
C LYS A 164 -40.35 3.62 -1.83
N GLN A 165 -41.60 4.06 -1.76
CA GLN A 165 -42.56 3.89 -0.69
C GLN A 165 -42.79 2.43 -0.32
N GLY A 166 -42.70 2.16 0.98
CA GLY A 166 -43.38 1.06 1.67
C GLY A 166 -43.94 1.62 2.97
N ARG A 167 -44.97 2.47 2.85
CA ARG A 167 -45.80 2.89 3.97
C ARG A 167 -46.52 1.65 4.48
N LEU A 168 -46.28 1.24 5.73
CA LEU A 168 -47.20 0.56 6.64
C LEU A 168 -46.39 0.09 7.86
N PHE A 169 -46.35 0.89 8.92
CA PHE A 169 -46.78 0.49 10.27
C PHE A 169 -46.51 1.64 11.24
N SER A 170 -47.48 2.54 11.35
CA SER A 170 -47.59 3.42 12.51
C SER A 170 -48.04 2.58 13.71
N ARG A 171 -47.26 2.53 14.77
CA ARG A 171 -47.81 2.62 16.14
C ARG A 171 -46.74 3.06 17.12
N ARG A 172 -46.86 4.34 17.45
CA ARG A 172 -46.42 4.96 18.69
C ARG A 172 -47.08 4.22 19.86
N LEU A 173 -46.27 3.67 20.75
CA LEU A 173 -46.67 3.46 22.14
C LEU A 173 -45.67 4.22 23.02
N SER A 174 -46.26 5.13 23.78
CA SER A 174 -45.69 5.85 24.89
C SER A 174 -45.65 4.95 26.12
N SER A 175 -44.78 5.34 27.07
CA SER A 175 -44.78 5.10 28.52
C SER A 175 -44.09 3.86 29.12
N SER A 176 -43.45 4.17 30.26
CA SER A 176 -42.78 3.35 31.29
C SER A 176 -41.31 3.04 31.00
N GLN A 177 -40.32 3.75 31.57
CA GLN A 177 -39.96 3.85 33.01
C GLN A 177 -39.61 2.48 33.58
N GLU A 178 -38.31 2.14 33.58
CA GLU A 178 -37.68 1.46 34.70
C GLU A 178 -36.15 1.67 34.68
N SER A 179 -35.67 2.15 35.82
CA SER A 179 -34.30 2.26 36.29
C SER A 179 -33.70 0.88 36.53
N GLY A 180 -32.44 0.67 36.16
CA GLY A 180 -31.69 -0.54 36.48
C GLY A 180 -30.22 -0.22 36.71
N ASP A 181 -29.84 -0.28 37.98
CA ASP A 181 -28.49 -0.18 38.53
C ASP A 181 -27.51 -1.17 37.87
N TRP A 182 -26.26 -0.73 37.66
CA TRP A 182 -25.13 -1.62 37.42
C TRP A 182 -24.03 -1.30 38.43
N GLU A 183 -24.03 -2.03 39.55
CA GLU A 183 -22.84 -2.26 40.36
C GLU A 183 -22.76 -3.77 40.61
N THR A 184 -21.78 -4.40 39.97
CA THR A 184 -20.82 -5.40 40.51
C THR A 184 -19.85 -5.79 39.42
#